data_AF-A0AAQ3SHH0-F1
#
_entry.id   AF-A0AAQ3SHH0-F1
#
_cell.length_a   1.000
_cell.length_b   1.000
_cell.length_c   1.000
_cell.angle_alpha   90.00
_cell.angle_beta   90.00
_cell.angle_gamma   90.00
#
_symmetry.space_group_name_H-M   'P 1'
#
loop_
_entity.id
_entity.type
_entity.pdbx_description
1 polymer ?
#
loop_
_entity_poly.entity_id
_entity_poly.type
_entity_poly.pdbx_seq_one_letter_code
_entity_poly.pdbx_strand_id
1 'polypeptide(L)'
;MDAEDWLRAIERELDVAQCTDQEKVLYGPHQLRGAAQQWWESYRLAHNNPNTITWQEFTERFGAHHVPVRCDVTEERRVPGTHPGHHDRR
;
A
#
# COMPACT_ATOMS: atom_id res chain seq x y z
N MET A 1 3.43 -12.92 -6.18
CA MET A 1 4.43 -12.00 -5.58
C MET A 1 3.63 -10.82 -5.11
N ASP A 2 3.59 -10.62 -3.80
CA ASP A 2 2.85 -9.51 -3.21
C ASP A 2 3.62 -8.19 -3.41
N ALA A 3 2.94 -7.05 -3.25
CA ALA A 3 3.54 -5.74 -3.45
C ALA A 3 4.76 -5.51 -2.54
N GLU A 4 4.74 -6.05 -1.31
CA GLU A 4 5.87 -6.00 -0.38
C GLU A 4 7.07 -6.84 -0.84
N ASP A 5 6.83 -8.06 -1.36
CA ASP A 5 7.91 -8.91 -1.87
C ASP A 5 8.59 -8.29 -3.10
N TRP A 6 7.78 -7.69 -3.99
CA TRP A 6 8.30 -6.96 -5.14
C TRP A 6 9.14 -5.75 -4.71
N LEU A 7 8.66 -4.98 -3.72
CA LEU A 7 9.36 -3.80 -3.21
C LEU A 7 10.71 -4.18 -2.58
N ARG A 8 10.76 -5.24 -1.78
CA ARG A 8 12.02 -5.75 -1.21
C ARG A 8 12.99 -6.26 -2.27
N ALA A 9 12.48 -6.91 -3.32
CA ALA A 9 13.31 -7.41 -4.41
C ALA A 9 13.98 -6.26 -5.18
N ILE A 10 13.22 -5.21 -5.50
CA ILE A 10 13.75 -4.06 -6.23
C ILE A 10 14.68 -3.19 -5.37
N GLU A 11 14.39 -3.05 -4.07
CA GLU A 11 15.29 -2.36 -3.14
C GLU A 11 16.66 -3.03 -3.07
N ARG A 12 16.69 -4.36 -3.01
CA ARG A 12 17.95 -5.11 -2.99
C ARG A 12 18.73 -4.98 -4.30
N GLU A 13 18.04 -4.97 -5.44
CA GLU A 13 18.70 -4.78 -6.74
C GLU A 13 19.32 -3.38 -6.85
N LEU A 14 18.58 -2.35 -6.43
CA LEU A 14 19.03 -0.97 -6.45
C LEU A 14 20.14 -0.67 -5.45
N ASP A 15 20.14 -1.36 -4.30
CA ASP A 15 21.21 -1.28 -3.30
C ASP A 15 22.52 -1.88 -3.84
N VAL A 16 22.45 -3.05 -4.50
CA VAL A 16 23.61 -3.67 -5.17
C VAL A 16 24.15 -2.78 -6.28
N ALA A 17 23.27 -2.11 -7.03
CA ALA A 17 23.65 -1.16 -8.07
C ALA A 17 24.20 0.18 -7.53
N GLN A 18 24.15 0.41 -6.21
CA GLN A 18 24.55 1.66 -5.55
C GLN A 18 23.81 2.89 -6.11
N CYS A 19 22.55 2.70 -6.51
CA CYS A 19 21.72 3.79 -7.02
C CYS A 19 21.45 4.83 -5.92
N THR A 20 21.51 6.10 -6.29
CA THR A 20 21.04 7.21 -5.45
C THR A 20 19.52 7.19 -5.33
N ASP A 21 18.96 7.81 -4.29
CA ASP A 21 17.51 7.84 -4.09
C ASP A 21 16.75 8.45 -5.28
N GLN A 22 17.37 9.38 -6.00
CA GLN A 22 16.82 9.94 -7.23
C GLN A 22 16.75 8.90 -8.35
N GLU A 23 17.82 8.13 -8.55
CA GLU A 23 17.85 7.04 -9.54
C GLU A 23 16.86 5.93 -9.18
N LYS A 24 16.70 5.61 -7.89
CA LYS A 24 15.71 4.64 -7.41
C LYS A 24 14.28 5.04 -7.78
N VAL A 25 13.92 6.32 -7.62
CA VAL A 25 12.59 6.85 -7.97
C VAL A 25 12.34 6.86 -9.49
N LEU A 26 13.39 6.86 -10.30
CA LEU A 26 13.25 6.70 -11.75
C LEU A 26 13.09 5.22 -12.13
N TYR A 27 13.89 4.35 -11.51
CA TYR A 27 13.94 2.93 -11.85
C TYR A 27 12.78 2.12 -11.29
N GLY A 28 12.47 2.26 -9.99
CA GLY A 28 11.45 1.46 -9.33
C GLY A 28 10.09 1.53 -10.02
N PRO A 29 9.54 2.74 -10.24
CA PRO A 29 8.27 2.89 -10.92
C PRO A 29 8.28 2.49 -12.40
N HIS A 30 9.44 2.53 -13.06
CA HIS A 30 9.59 2.03 -14.44
C HIS A 30 9.34 0.52 -14.54
N GLN A 31 9.56 -0.22 -13.45
CA GLN A 31 9.29 -1.66 -13.38
C GLN A 31 7.81 -1.98 -13.10
N LEU A 32 6.99 -0.99 -12.75
CA LEU A 32 5.55 -1.16 -12.55
C LEU A 32 4.83 -1.41 -13.88
N ARG A 33 3.70 -2.11 -13.81
CA ARG A 33 2.85 -2.39 -14.98
C ARG A 33 1.38 -2.21 -14.65
N GLY A 34 0.58 -1.91 -15.67
CA GLY A 34 -0.88 -1.86 -15.57
C GLY A 34 -1.38 -0.79 -14.59
N ALA A 35 -2.19 -1.18 -13.61
CA ALA A 35 -2.82 -0.26 -12.67
C ALA A 35 -1.80 0.48 -11.78
N ALA A 36 -0.72 -0.18 -11.38
CA ALA A 36 0.31 0.42 -10.53
C ALA A 36 1.12 1.50 -11.27
N GLN A 37 1.39 1.29 -12.56
CA GLN A 37 2.05 2.29 -13.40
C GLN A 37 1.17 3.54 -13.56
N GLN A 38 -0.12 3.34 -13.90
CA GLN A 38 -1.08 4.44 -14.04
C GLN A 38 -1.26 5.23 -12.74
N TRP A 39 -1.26 4.56 -11.59
CA TRP A 39 -1.27 5.20 -10.27
C TRP A 39 -0.04 6.10 -10.09
N TRP A 40 1.16 5.60 -10.39
CA TRP A 40 2.39 6.39 -10.25
C TRP A 40 2.41 7.61 -11.17
N GLU A 41 2.00 7.44 -12.44
CA GLU A 41 1.90 8.54 -13.40
C GLU A 41 0.92 9.62 -12.90
N SER A 42 -0.22 9.20 -12.37
CA SER A 42 -1.22 10.10 -11.78
C SER A 42 -0.68 10.82 -10.54
N TYR A 43 0.06 10.11 -9.67
CA TYR A 43 0.69 10.68 -8.48
C TYR A 43 1.69 11.78 -8.87
N ARG A 44 2.56 11.51 -9.86
CA ARG A 44 3.53 12.50 -10.35
C ARG A 44 2.86 13.73 -10.95
N LEU A 45 1.78 13.54 -11.71
CA LEU A 45 1.02 14.64 -12.31
C LEU A 45 0.34 15.52 -11.26
N ALA A 46 -0.12 14.93 -10.16
CA ALA A 46 -0.74 15.66 -9.06
C ALA A 46 0.28 16.30 -8.09
N HIS A 47 1.55 15.85 -8.12
CA HIS A 47 2.59 16.32 -7.20
C HIS A 47 3.13 17.69 -7.64
N ASN A 48 3.19 18.64 -6.70
CA ASN A 48 3.61 20.02 -6.98
C ASN A 48 5.06 20.14 -7.47
N ASN A 49 5.90 19.15 -7.11
CA ASN A 49 7.28 19.04 -7.58
C ASN A 49 7.65 17.57 -7.81
N PRO A 50 7.41 17.00 -8.99
CA PRO A 50 7.63 15.56 -9.22
C PRO A 50 9.11 15.15 -9.15
N ASN A 51 10.04 16.10 -9.25
CA ASN A 51 11.47 15.86 -9.16
C ASN A 51 11.99 15.82 -7.71
N THR A 52 11.16 16.20 -6.72
CA THR A 52 11.55 16.14 -5.30
C THR A 52 11.04 14.88 -4.61
N ILE A 53 10.32 14.02 -5.32
CA ILE A 53 9.81 12.76 -4.75
C ILE A 53 11.03 11.89 -4.41
N THR A 54 11.12 11.46 -3.16
CA THR A 54 12.20 10.59 -2.67
C THR A 54 11.80 9.13 -2.78
N TRP A 55 12.80 8.23 -2.73
CA TRP A 55 12.53 6.79 -2.73
C TRP A 55 11.62 6.39 -1.56
N GLN A 56 11.90 6.95 -0.37
CA GLN A 56 11.08 6.77 0.82
C GLN A 56 9.60 7.10 0.54
N GLU A 57 9.33 8.30 0.01
CA GLU A 57 7.95 8.72 -0.27
C GLU A 57 7.26 7.79 -1.28
N PHE A 58 7.97 7.37 -2.33
CA PHE A 58 7.44 6.38 -3.27
C PHE A 58 7.06 5.08 -2.56
N THR A 59 7.97 4.49 -1.76
CA THR A 59 7.71 3.21 -1.08
C THR A 59 6.57 3.28 -0.08
N GLU A 60 6.45 4.37 0.68
CA GLU A 60 5.35 4.59 1.63
C GLU A 60 4.00 4.70 0.91
N ARG A 61 3.94 5.50 -0.16
CA ARG A 61 2.71 5.71 -0.95
C ARG A 61 2.31 4.45 -1.71
N PHE A 62 3.28 3.75 -2.28
CA PHE A 62 3.05 2.49 -2.99
C PHE A 62 2.56 1.41 -2.03
N GLY A 63 3.18 1.28 -0.86
CA GLY A 63 2.77 0.37 0.20
C GLY A 63 1.32 0.61 0.63
N ALA A 64 0.97 1.86 0.93
CA ALA A 64 -0.39 2.21 1.35
C ALA A 64 -1.47 1.94 0.29
N HIS A 65 -1.13 1.99 -1.01
CA HIS A 65 -2.09 1.81 -2.09
C HIS A 65 -2.21 0.35 -2.56
N HIS A 66 -1.13 -0.42 -2.52
CA HIS A 66 -1.04 -1.75 -3.13
C HIS A 66 -0.82 -2.90 -2.15
N VAL A 67 -0.44 -2.61 -0.89
CA VAL A 67 -0.50 -3.60 0.18
C VAL A 67 -1.88 -3.45 0.79
N PRO A 68 -2.85 -4.35 0.48
CA PRO A 68 -4.10 -4.32 1.21
C PRO A 68 -3.73 -4.51 2.67
N VAL A 69 -4.03 -3.51 3.50
CA VAL A 69 -4.00 -3.65 4.96
C VAL A 69 -4.73 -4.96 5.24
N ARG A 70 -3.97 -5.99 5.59
CA ARG A 70 -4.53 -7.31 5.89
C ARG A 70 -5.62 -7.03 6.89
N CYS A 71 -6.85 -7.35 6.51
CA CYS A 71 -8.03 -7.06 7.30
C CYS A 71 -7.75 -7.30 8.78
N ASP A 72 -7.56 -6.24 9.55
CA ASP A 72 -8.09 -6.22 10.88
C ASP A 72 -9.60 -6.27 10.67
N VAL A 73 -10.14 -7.49 10.67
CA VAL A 73 -11.48 -7.71 11.19
C VAL A 73 -11.40 -7.26 12.65
N THR A 74 -11.45 -5.95 12.88
CA THR A 74 -11.86 -5.41 14.18
C THR A 74 -13.36 -5.58 14.19
N GLU A 75 -13.71 -6.81 14.55
CA GLU A 75 -14.98 -7.29 15.08
C GLU A 75 -16.17 -6.35 14.86
N GLU A 76 -16.91 -6.69 13.81
CA GLU A 76 -18.34 -6.50 13.68
C GLU A 76 -19.04 -6.51 15.05
N ARG A 77 -19.55 -5.34 15.44
CA ARG A 77 -20.90 -5.16 15.98
C ARG A 77 -21.41 -6.32 16.84
N ARG A 78 -20.83 -6.53 18.04
CA ARG A 78 -21.61 -7.13 19.13
C ARG A 78 -22.63 -6.11 19.62
N VAL A 79 -23.79 -6.09 18.98
CA VAL A 79 -25.02 -5.75 19.70
C VAL A 79 -25.10 -6.74 20.87
N PRO A 80 -25.12 -6.29 22.14
CA PRO A 80 -25.44 -7.21 23.23
C PRO A 80 -26.86 -7.68 22.99
N GLY A 81 -27.00 -8.96 22.67
CA GLY A 81 -28.27 -9.65 22.60
C GLY A 81 -28.92 -9.60 23.98
N THR A 82 -29.78 -8.62 24.22
CA THR A 82 -30.81 -8.74 25.23
C THR A 82 -32.04 -9.27 24.53
N HIS A 83 -32.20 -10.58 24.55
CA HIS A 83 -33.44 -11.29 24.90
C HIS A 83 -33.14 -12.79 24.87
N PRO A 84 -33.27 -13.45 26.02
CA PRO A 84 -34.31 -14.47 26.06
C PRO A 84 -35.16 -14.37 27.32
N GLY A 85 -36.46 -14.54 27.14
CA GLY A 85 -37.45 -14.60 28.21
C GLY A 85 -38.83 -14.83 27.63
N HIS A 86 -38.96 -15.81 26.73
CA HIS A 86 -40.24 -16.28 26.26
C HIS A 86 -40.82 -17.23 27.33
N HIS A 87 -41.99 -16.86 27.84
CA HIS A 87 -43.01 -17.69 28.48
C HIS A 87 -42.75 -18.23 29.89
N ASP A 88 -43.58 -17.77 30.84
CA ASP A 88 -44.43 -18.71 31.56
C ASP A 88 -45.86 -18.16 31.71
N ARG A 89 -46.83 -19.02 31.38
CA ARG A 89 -48.27 -18.80 31.44
C ARG A 89 -48.73 -18.74 32.90
N ARG A 90 -49.66 -17.83 33.22
CA ARG A 90 -50.78 -18.09 34.15
C ARG A 90 -51.92 -17.13 33.88
#